data_AF-A0A090LAT8-F1
#
_entry.id   AF-A0A090LAT8-F1
#
_cell.length_a   1.000
_cell.length_b   1.000
_cell.length_c   1.000
_cell.angle_alpha   90.00
_cell.angle_beta   90.00
_cell.angle_gamma   90.00
#
_symmetry.space_group_name_H-M   'P 1'
#
loop_
_entity.id
_entity.type
_entity.pdbx_description
1 polymer ?
#
loop_
_entity_poly.entity_id
_entity_poly.type
_entity_poly.pdbx_seq_one_letter_code
_entity_poly.pdbx_strand_id
1 'polypeptide(L)'
;MSFNTDCFVCLQRMSPDNVIAISCGHMLCKNCFHTMYDIQRQERKCGKCRRPFIFCIKLYFEMSGDDDTLNEDKYIKNVSPNMMLDELKRIHSYSEILLDELKKKQKDVFERDLKIIQKDAEIKVLQNEVDNYRHSYLLQKAKITKLRNELVDYAAIEGQLNSIMSQIDGTLNTITNTGATTTTN
;
A
#
# COMPACT_ATOMS: atom_id res chain seq x y z
N MET A 1 -23.99 8.69 5.67
CA MET A 1 -24.14 8.98 4.22
C MET A 1 -25.42 8.30 3.76
N SER A 2 -26.44 9.04 3.36
CA SER A 2 -27.70 8.46 2.86
C SER A 2 -27.51 7.99 1.43
N PHE A 3 -27.60 6.69 1.19
CA PHE A 3 -27.69 6.13 -0.16
C PHE A 3 -29.01 6.62 -0.78
N ASN A 4 -28.92 7.58 -1.70
CA ASN A 4 -30.12 8.09 -2.36
C ASN A 4 -30.55 7.05 -3.40
N THR A 5 -31.60 6.30 -3.10
CA THR A 5 -32.14 5.19 -3.92
C THR A 5 -33.10 5.65 -5.01
N ASP A 6 -33.09 6.94 -5.37
CA ASP A 6 -34.04 7.50 -6.33
C ASP A 6 -33.44 7.52 -7.74
N CYS A 7 -34.25 7.14 -8.72
CA CYS A 7 -33.86 7.15 -10.12
C CYS A 7 -33.64 8.59 -10.57
N PHE A 8 -32.46 8.92 -11.14
CA PHE A 8 -32.22 10.30 -11.59
C PHE A 8 -33.07 10.74 -12.79
N VAL A 9 -33.81 9.81 -13.43
CA VAL A 9 -34.67 10.09 -14.58
C VAL A 9 -36.10 10.36 -14.15
N CYS A 10 -36.75 9.41 -13.47
CA CYS A 10 -38.15 9.53 -13.07
C CYS A 10 -38.35 10.07 -11.64
N LEU A 11 -37.27 10.25 -10.88
CA LEU A 11 -37.27 10.71 -9.48
C LEU A 11 -38.07 9.81 -8.52
N GLN A 12 -38.43 8.61 -8.97
CA GLN A 12 -39.08 7.61 -8.13
C GLN A 12 -38.05 6.80 -7.36
N ARG A 13 -38.42 6.44 -6.13
CA ARG A 13 -37.65 5.52 -5.29
C ARG A 13 -37.58 4.15 -5.95
N MET A 14 -36.36 3.68 -6.20
CA MET A 14 -36.11 2.41 -6.86
C MET A 14 -36.24 1.25 -5.86
N SER A 15 -36.92 0.18 -6.27
CA SER A 15 -36.90 -1.08 -5.55
C SER A 15 -35.55 -1.80 -5.76
N PRO A 16 -35.11 -2.65 -4.81
CA PRO A 16 -33.86 -3.40 -4.95
C PRO A 16 -33.73 -4.17 -6.27
N ASP A 17 -34.84 -4.67 -6.80
CA ASP A 17 -34.90 -5.49 -8.03
C ASP A 17 -34.94 -4.66 -9.33
N ASN A 18 -34.80 -3.35 -9.21
CA ASN A 18 -35.00 -2.41 -10.31
C ASN A 18 -33.89 -1.36 -10.36
N VAL A 19 -32.67 -1.70 -9.93
CA VAL A 19 -31.53 -0.76 -9.90
C VAL A 19 -30.49 -1.10 -10.97
N ILE A 20 -30.16 -0.12 -11.80
CA ILE A 20 -29.04 -0.17 -12.75
C ILE A 20 -28.06 0.94 -12.40
N ALA A 21 -26.77 0.58 -12.32
CA ALA A 21 -25.68 1.53 -12.21
C ALA A 21 -24.96 1.68 -13.56
N ILE A 22 -24.66 2.91 -13.95
CA ILE A 22 -23.82 3.19 -15.13
C ILE A 22 -22.39 3.54 -14.70
N SER A 23 -21.42 3.47 -15.62
CA SER A 23 -19.98 3.58 -15.30
C SER A 23 -19.57 4.86 -14.54
N CYS A 24 -20.38 5.93 -14.59
CA CYS A 24 -20.15 7.15 -13.82
C CYS A 24 -20.66 7.12 -12.37
N GLY A 25 -21.20 5.99 -11.91
CA GLY A 25 -21.71 5.78 -10.54
C GLY A 25 -23.15 6.26 -10.31
N HIS A 26 -23.80 6.86 -11.31
CA HIS A 26 -25.20 7.24 -11.20
C HIS A 26 -26.13 6.04 -11.42
N MET A 27 -27.27 6.05 -10.72
CA MET A 27 -28.22 4.94 -10.73
C MET A 27 -29.58 5.37 -11.29
N LEU A 28 -30.17 4.49 -12.09
CA LEU A 28 -31.49 4.67 -12.67
C LEU A 28 -32.24 3.34 -12.68
N CYS A 29 -33.56 3.40 -12.80
CA CYS A 29 -34.37 2.18 -12.84
C CYS A 29 -34.25 1.46 -14.19
N LYS A 30 -34.50 0.14 -14.18
CA LYS A 30 -34.47 -0.72 -15.38
C LYS A 30 -35.34 -0.15 -16.50
N ASN A 31 -36.54 0.32 -16.15
CA ASN A 31 -37.49 0.84 -17.13
C ASN A 31 -36.99 2.13 -17.79
N CYS A 32 -36.43 3.06 -17.00
CA CYS A 32 -35.86 4.30 -17.54
C CYS A 32 -34.64 4.01 -18.41
N PHE A 33 -33.78 3.08 -18.00
CA PHE A 33 -32.62 2.67 -18.80
C PHE A 33 -33.05 2.08 -20.14
N HIS A 34 -33.97 1.11 -20.12
CA HIS A 34 -34.45 0.45 -21.33
C HIS A 34 -35.16 1.44 -22.27
N THR A 35 -35.99 2.33 -21.73
CA THR A 35 -36.68 3.35 -22.50
C THR A 35 -35.69 4.30 -23.18
N MET A 36 -34.72 4.85 -22.44
CA MET A 36 -33.81 5.86 -22.98
C MET A 36 -32.79 5.26 -23.97
N TYR A 37 -32.17 4.14 -23.62
CA TYR A 37 -31.00 3.66 -24.38
C TYR A 37 -31.30 2.50 -25.32
N ASP A 38 -32.33 1.70 -25.05
CA ASP A 38 -32.64 0.54 -25.89
C ASP A 38 -33.80 0.85 -26.86
N ILE A 39 -34.86 1.52 -26.37
CA ILE A 39 -36.01 1.92 -27.19
C ILE A 39 -35.71 3.22 -27.95
N GLN A 40 -35.39 4.31 -27.25
CA GLN A 40 -35.15 5.62 -27.87
C GLN A 40 -33.76 5.76 -28.50
N ARG A 41 -32.87 4.79 -28.29
CA ARG A 41 -31.50 4.76 -28.82
C ARG A 41 -30.72 6.05 -28.56
N GLN A 42 -30.93 6.66 -27.39
CA GLN A 42 -30.18 7.85 -27.02
C GLN A 42 -28.68 7.54 -26.93
N GLU A 43 -27.85 8.57 -27.16
CA GLU A 43 -26.41 8.48 -26.97
C GLU A 43 -26.10 7.97 -25.56
N ARG A 44 -25.14 7.05 -25.42
CA ARG A 44 -24.75 6.43 -24.15
C ARG A 44 -24.00 7.42 -23.24
N LYS A 45 -24.71 8.45 -22.78
CA LYS A 45 -24.26 9.49 -21.85
C LYS A 45 -25.19 9.56 -20.66
N CYS A 46 -24.63 9.74 -19.47
CA CYS A 46 -25.41 9.88 -18.25
C CYS A 46 -26.31 11.12 -18.32
N GLY A 47 -27.61 10.98 -18.12
CA GLY A 47 -28.54 12.13 -18.06
C GLY A 47 -28.24 13.12 -16.91
N LYS A 48 -27.57 12.68 -15.85
CA LYS A 48 -27.23 13.52 -14.67
C LYS A 48 -25.89 14.26 -14.80
N CYS A 49 -24.81 13.56 -15.14
CA CYS A 49 -23.47 14.17 -15.21
C CYS A 49 -22.90 14.28 -16.63
N ARG A 50 -23.66 13.85 -17.66
CA ARG A 50 -23.31 13.89 -19.08
C ARG A 50 -22.03 13.13 -19.48
N ARG A 51 -21.41 12.39 -18.56
CA ARG A 51 -20.26 11.54 -18.86
C ARG A 51 -20.69 10.38 -19.78
N PRO A 52 -19.91 10.08 -20.84
CA PRO A 52 -20.15 8.90 -21.66
C PRO A 52 -19.94 7.63 -20.83
N PHE A 53 -20.74 6.61 -21.10
CA PHE A 53 -20.61 5.31 -20.45
C PHE A 53 -20.62 4.20 -21.50
N ILE A 54 -19.80 3.18 -21.25
CA ILE A 54 -19.60 2.05 -22.19
C ILE A 54 -20.35 0.81 -21.70
N PHE A 55 -20.57 0.70 -20.38
CA PHE A 55 -21.25 -0.42 -19.76
C PHE A 55 -22.18 0.03 -18.63
N CYS A 56 -23.13 -0.82 -18.29
CA CYS A 56 -24.00 -0.71 -17.13
C CYS A 56 -23.98 -2.01 -16.33
N ILE A 57 -24.14 -1.91 -15.02
CA ILE A 57 -24.18 -3.03 -14.08
C ILE A 57 -25.62 -3.15 -13.57
N LYS A 58 -26.22 -4.33 -13.74
CA LYS A 58 -27.48 -4.68 -13.06
C LYS A 58 -27.14 -4.98 -11.60
N LEU A 59 -27.76 -4.27 -10.66
CA LEU A 59 -27.52 -4.45 -9.21
C LEU A 59 -28.58 -5.32 -8.53
N TYR A 60 -29.27 -6.15 -9.31
CA TYR A 60 -30.29 -7.08 -8.84
C TYR A 60 -30.00 -8.48 -9.39
N PHE A 61 -30.43 -9.48 -8.62
CA PHE A 61 -30.43 -10.87 -9.06
C PHE A 61 -31.73 -11.13 -9.80
N GLU A 62 -31.65 -11.71 -10.99
CA GLU A 62 -32.84 -12.28 -11.65
C GLU A 62 -33.21 -13.51 -10.84
N MET A 63 -34.23 -13.42 -9.97
CA MET A 63 -34.81 -14.62 -9.36
C MET A 63 -35.36 -15.45 -10.51
N SER A 64 -34.74 -16.60 -10.75
CA SER A 64 -35.29 -17.67 -11.58
C SER A 64 -36.60 -18.11 -10.93
N GLY A 65 -37.70 -17.49 -11.35
CA GLY A 65 -39.04 -17.96 -11.07
C GLY A 65 -39.35 -19.08 -12.05
N ASP A 66 -39.35 -20.30 -11.55
CA ASP A 66 -40.11 -21.39 -12.15
C ASP A 66 -41.61 -21.07 -11.99
N ASP A 67 -42.36 -21.35 -13.06
CA ASP A 67 -43.81 -21.14 -13.27
C ASP A 67 -44.32 -19.69 -13.33
N ASP A 68 -44.57 -19.18 -14.54
CA ASP A 68 -45.89 -19.42 -15.12
C ASP A 68 -45.92 -19.26 -16.65
N THR A 69 -46.80 -20.05 -17.23
CA THR A 69 -46.99 -20.41 -18.63
C THR A 69 -47.47 -19.26 -19.57
N LEU A 70 -47.28 -19.50 -20.88
CA LEU A 70 -47.95 -18.89 -22.05
C LEU A 70 -47.45 -17.54 -22.60
N ASN A 71 -46.46 -17.61 -23.50
CA ASN A 71 -46.60 -17.15 -24.90
C ASN A 71 -45.25 -17.32 -25.63
N GLU A 72 -44.97 -18.55 -26.07
CA GLU A 72 -44.06 -18.78 -27.19
C GLU A 72 -44.78 -18.34 -28.47
N ASP A 73 -44.86 -17.03 -28.70
CA ASP A 73 -45.17 -16.51 -30.02
C ASP A 73 -44.38 -15.24 -30.29
N LYS A 74 -43.45 -15.37 -31.25
CA LYS A 74 -42.76 -14.31 -31.99
C LYS A 74 -41.79 -13.42 -31.20
N TYR A 75 -40.53 -13.84 -31.20
CA TYR A 75 -39.47 -13.03 -31.83
C TYR A 75 -38.26 -13.92 -32.18
N ILE A 76 -38.45 -14.88 -33.10
CA ILE A 76 -37.31 -15.32 -33.92
C ILE A 76 -36.94 -14.09 -34.76
N LYS A 77 -35.97 -13.29 -34.29
CA LYS A 77 -35.30 -12.34 -35.18
C LYS A 77 -34.71 -13.18 -36.29
N ASN A 78 -35.31 -13.13 -37.47
CA ASN A 78 -34.67 -13.54 -38.72
C ASN A 78 -33.47 -12.63 -38.93
N VAL A 79 -32.38 -12.92 -38.22
CA VAL A 79 -31.08 -12.30 -38.45
C VAL A 79 -30.58 -12.91 -39.74
N SER A 80 -30.53 -12.11 -40.81
CA SER A 80 -29.93 -12.51 -42.08
C SER A 80 -28.58 -13.18 -41.82
N PRO A 81 -28.25 -14.34 -42.43
CA PRO A 81 -26.97 -15.02 -42.24
C PRO A 81 -25.74 -14.10 -42.37
N ASN A 82 -25.84 -13.04 -43.18
CA ASN A 82 -24.79 -12.02 -43.33
C ASN A 82 -24.56 -11.19 -42.06
N MET A 83 -25.60 -10.92 -41.27
CA MET A 83 -25.50 -10.17 -40.02
C MET A 83 -24.81 -10.97 -38.89
N MET A 84 -25.03 -12.29 -38.86
CA MET A 84 -24.28 -13.18 -37.95
C MET A 84 -22.82 -13.31 -38.35
N LEU A 85 -22.53 -13.39 -39.66
CA LEU A 85 -21.16 -13.45 -40.16
C LEU A 85 -20.37 -12.17 -39.83
N ASP A 86 -21.00 -11.00 -39.96
CA ASP A 86 -20.38 -9.72 -39.59
C ASP A 86 -20.12 -9.61 -38.08
N GLU A 87 -21.02 -10.14 -37.26
CA GLU A 87 -20.85 -10.20 -35.81
C GLU A 87 -19.72 -11.13 -35.39
N LEU A 88 -19.63 -12.32 -36.01
CA LEU A 88 -18.52 -13.27 -35.80
C LEU A 88 -17.17 -12.65 -36.19
N LYS A 89 -17.09 -11.93 -37.31
CA LYS A 89 -15.85 -11.21 -37.72
C LYS A 89 -15.44 -10.15 -36.71
N ARG A 90 -16.40 -9.38 -36.17
CA ARG A 90 -16.13 -8.39 -35.11
C ARG A 90 -15.63 -9.06 -33.83
N ILE A 91 -16.26 -10.15 -33.41
CA ILE A 91 -15.85 -10.90 -32.22
C ILE A 91 -14.44 -11.47 -32.41
N HIS A 92 -14.15 -12.04 -33.57
CA HIS A 92 -12.83 -12.57 -33.89
C HIS A 92 -11.75 -11.48 -33.84
N SER A 93 -12.01 -10.34 -34.50
CA SER A 93 -11.09 -9.20 -34.48
C SER A 93 -10.86 -8.67 -33.06
N TYR A 94 -11.90 -8.60 -32.23
CA TYR A 94 -11.77 -8.20 -30.84
C TYR A 94 -10.94 -9.20 -30.01
N SER A 95 -11.15 -10.50 -30.23
CA SER A 95 -10.38 -11.56 -29.56
C SER A 95 -8.89 -11.48 -29.90
N GLU A 96 -8.53 -11.17 -31.15
CA GLU A 96 -7.12 -11.01 -31.56
C GLU A 96 -6.46 -9.82 -30.86
N ILE A 97 -7.15 -8.68 -30.78
CA ILE A 97 -6.66 -7.49 -30.06
C ILE A 97 -6.41 -7.80 -28.59
N LEU A 98 -7.36 -8.48 -27.93
CA LEU A 98 -7.21 -8.87 -26.53
C LEU A 98 -6.04 -9.84 -26.30
N LEU A 99 -5.82 -10.78 -27.21
CA LEU A 99 -4.69 -11.71 -27.13
C LEU A 99 -3.34 -10.99 -27.23
N ASP A 100 -3.24 -9.99 -28.11
CA ASP A 100 -2.02 -9.19 -28.23
C ASP A 100 -1.79 -8.29 -27.01
N GLU A 101 -2.86 -7.70 -26.46
CA GLU A 101 -2.77 -6.96 -25.20
C GLU A 101 -2.33 -7.85 -24.05
N LEU A 102 -2.87 -9.07 -23.94
CA LEU A 102 -2.48 -10.04 -22.91
C LEU A 102 -1.01 -10.43 -23.03
N LYS A 103 -0.52 -10.74 -24.24
CA LYS A 103 0.90 -11.06 -24.48
C LYS A 103 1.80 -9.90 -24.08
N LYS A 104 1.41 -8.66 -24.42
CA LYS A 104 2.17 -7.47 -24.04
C LYS A 104 2.22 -7.30 -22.53
N LYS A 105 1.09 -7.45 -21.84
CA LYS A 105 1.04 -7.37 -20.37
C LYS A 105 1.83 -8.49 -19.71
N GLN A 106 1.80 -9.70 -20.25
CA GLN A 106 2.59 -10.82 -19.74
C GLN A 106 4.10 -10.51 -19.81
N LYS A 107 4.56 -9.95 -20.94
CA LYS A 107 5.95 -9.52 -21.09
C LYS A 107 6.32 -8.40 -20.11
N ASP A 108 5.46 -7.38 -19.98
CA ASP A 108 5.67 -6.26 -19.05
C ASP A 108 5.78 -6.74 -17.59
N VAL A 109 4.98 -7.72 -17.19
CA VAL A 109 5.03 -8.33 -15.84
C VAL A 109 6.36 -9.06 -15.65
N PHE A 110 6.76 -9.91 -16.61
CA PHE A 110 8.00 -10.66 -16.53
C PHE A 110 9.24 -9.76 -16.42
N GLU A 111 9.29 -8.66 -17.19
CA GLU A 111 10.38 -7.68 -17.09
C GLU A 111 10.42 -6.97 -15.73
N ARG A 112 9.26 -6.71 -15.11
CA ARG A 112 9.20 -6.14 -13.76
C ARG A 112 9.67 -7.14 -12.71
N ASP A 113 9.26 -8.41 -12.81
CA ASP A 113 9.65 -9.45 -11.88
C ASP A 113 11.16 -9.66 -11.88
N LEU A 114 11.80 -9.65 -13.06
CA LEU A 114 13.27 -9.69 -13.16
C LEU A 114 13.94 -8.51 -12.43
N LYS A 115 13.40 -7.30 -12.57
CA LYS A 115 13.91 -6.11 -11.86
C LYS A 115 13.72 -6.22 -10.35
N ILE A 116 12.58 -6.77 -9.89
CA ILE A 116 12.32 -7.00 -8.47
C ILE A 116 13.34 -7.99 -7.91
N ILE A 117 13.57 -9.13 -8.58
CA ILE A 117 14.56 -10.12 -8.15
C ILE A 117 15.96 -9.51 -8.03
N GLN A 118 16.36 -8.68 -9.01
CA GLN A 118 17.65 -8.01 -8.97
C GLN A 118 17.73 -7.04 -7.77
N LYS A 119 16.67 -6.26 -7.52
CA LYS A 119 16.62 -5.33 -6.38
C LYS A 119 16.61 -6.06 -5.04
N ASP A 120 15.93 -7.19 -4.92
CA ASP A 120 15.93 -8.01 -3.71
C ASP A 120 17.32 -8.59 -3.42
N ALA A 121 18.08 -8.95 -4.45
CA ALA A 121 19.46 -9.38 -4.30
C ALA A 121 20.36 -8.21 -3.80
N GLU A 122 20.22 -7.02 -4.37
CA GLU A 122 20.93 -5.81 -3.90
C GLU A 122 20.60 -5.48 -2.43
N ILE A 123 19.32 -5.54 -2.05
CA ILE A 123 18.87 -5.31 -0.68
C ILE A 123 19.53 -6.31 0.29
N LYS A 124 19.59 -7.60 -0.07
CA LYS A 124 20.26 -8.61 0.78
C LYS A 124 21.74 -8.31 1.02
N VAL A 125 22.45 -7.85 -0.01
CA VAL A 125 23.87 -7.48 0.13
C VAL A 125 24.03 -6.30 1.09
N LEU A 126 23.22 -5.25 0.92
CA LEU A 126 23.23 -4.08 1.80
C LEU A 126 22.84 -4.44 3.24
N GLN A 127 21.88 -5.35 3.42
CA GLN A 127 21.47 -5.83 4.74
C GLN A 127 22.66 -6.47 5.50
N ASN A 128 23.41 -7.35 4.83
CA ASN A 128 24.60 -7.97 5.40
C ASN A 128 25.67 -6.94 5.76
N GLU A 129 25.87 -5.92 4.93
CA GLU A 129 26.82 -4.85 5.19
C GLU A 129 26.43 -4.01 6.42
N VAL A 130 25.16 -3.66 6.54
CA VAL A 130 24.61 -2.98 7.73
C VAL A 130 24.81 -3.82 8.99
N ASP A 131 24.54 -5.13 8.92
CA ASP A 131 24.72 -6.03 10.07
C ASP A 131 26.19 -6.14 10.49
N ASN A 132 27.12 -6.19 9.52
CA ASN A 132 28.55 -6.16 9.78
C ASN A 132 28.99 -4.87 10.47
N TYR A 133 28.54 -3.71 9.97
CA TYR A 133 28.84 -2.42 10.61
C TYR A 133 28.26 -2.32 12.01
N ARG A 134 27.02 -2.81 12.20
CA ARG A 134 26.37 -2.84 13.52
C ARG A 134 27.15 -3.71 14.50
N HIS A 135 27.64 -4.87 14.08
CA HIS A 135 28.48 -5.73 14.91
C HIS A 135 29.80 -5.05 15.30
N SER A 136 30.50 -4.44 14.34
CA SER A 136 31.74 -3.71 14.59
C SER A 136 31.55 -2.55 15.56
N TYR A 137 30.47 -1.78 15.39
CA TYR A 137 30.10 -0.70 16.30
C TYR A 137 29.90 -1.20 17.74
N LEU A 138 29.22 -2.32 17.94
CA LEU A 138 29.00 -2.90 19.27
C LEU A 138 30.32 -3.31 19.93
N LEU A 139 31.26 -3.91 19.18
CA LEU A 139 32.59 -4.26 19.69
C LEU A 139 33.37 -3.00 20.10
N GLN A 140 33.36 -1.96 19.28
CA GLN A 140 34.02 -0.70 19.60
C GLN A 140 33.39 -0.03 20.84
N LYS A 141 32.06 -0.03 20.93
CA LYS A 141 31.34 0.50 22.09
C LYS A 141 31.71 -0.22 23.39
N ALA A 142 31.85 -1.55 23.35
CA ALA A 142 32.31 -2.33 24.49
C ALA A 142 33.74 -1.96 24.88
N LYS A 143 34.64 -1.81 23.90
CA LYS A 143 36.03 -1.39 24.15
C LYS A 143 36.11 0.01 24.78
N ILE A 144 35.33 0.97 24.28
CA ILE A 144 35.25 2.32 24.86
C ILE A 144 34.75 2.27 26.31
N THR A 145 33.75 1.43 26.59
CA THR A 145 33.22 1.26 27.95
C THR A 145 34.30 0.72 28.90
N LYS A 146 35.06 -0.28 28.46
CA LYS A 146 36.18 -0.82 29.25
C LYS A 146 37.24 0.23 29.54
N LEU A 147 37.69 0.97 28.52
CA LEU A 147 38.68 2.05 28.69
C LEU A 147 38.18 3.17 29.62
N ARG A 148 36.89 3.50 29.58
CA ARG A 148 36.29 4.48 30.51
C ARG A 148 36.37 4.01 31.96
N ASN A 149 36.10 2.73 32.22
CA ASN A 149 36.19 2.18 33.58
C ASN A 149 37.64 2.19 34.07
N GLU A 150 38.59 1.75 33.23
CA GLU A 150 40.03 1.82 33.56
C GLU A 150 40.46 3.26 33.88
N LEU A 151 39.96 4.26 33.14
CA LEU A 151 40.25 5.67 33.41
C LEU A 151 39.71 6.14 34.77
N VAL A 152 38.53 5.66 35.18
CA VAL A 152 37.96 5.95 36.51
C VAL A 152 38.84 5.34 37.61
N ASP A 153 39.32 4.12 37.42
CA ASP A 153 40.22 3.45 38.37
C ASP A 153 41.54 4.24 38.51
N TYR A 154 42.13 4.68 37.40
CA TYR A 154 43.33 5.53 37.43
C TYR A 154 43.09 6.85 38.17
N ALA A 155 41.95 7.52 37.93
CA ALA A 155 41.61 8.76 38.63
C ALA A 155 41.42 8.54 40.14
N ALA A 156 40.88 7.40 40.55
CA ALA A 156 40.77 7.05 41.96
C ALA A 156 42.14 6.84 42.62
N ILE A 157 43.06 6.14 41.94
CA ILE A 157 44.44 5.94 42.41
C ILE A 157 45.17 7.29 42.52
N GLU A 158 45.02 8.17 41.54
CA GLU A 158 45.62 9.51 41.56
C GLU A 158 45.11 10.33 42.75
N GLY A 159 43.81 10.29 43.04
CA GLY A 159 43.22 10.92 44.22
C GLY A 159 43.79 10.38 45.54
N GLN A 160 43.96 9.05 45.64
CA GLN A 160 44.60 8.43 46.81
C GLN A 160 46.05 8.88 46.96
N LEU A 161 46.82 8.92 45.87
CA LEU A 161 48.21 9.36 45.88
C LEU A 161 48.33 10.82 46.35
N ASN A 162 47.48 11.70 45.85
CA ASN A 162 47.42 13.11 46.27
C ASN A 162 47.11 13.26 47.76
N SER A 163 46.19 12.44 48.29
CA SER A 163 45.89 12.43 49.73
C SER A 163 47.10 11.98 50.55
N ILE A 164 47.83 10.95 50.11
CA ILE A 164 49.04 10.47 50.81
C ILE A 164 50.12 11.54 50.80
N MET A 165 50.36 12.22 49.67
CA MET A 165 51.34 13.31 49.59
C MET A 165 50.99 14.43 50.59
N SER A 166 49.73 14.85 50.65
CA SER A 166 49.30 15.88 51.62
C SER A 166 49.51 15.45 53.08
N GLN A 167 49.29 14.18 53.41
CA GLN A 167 49.56 13.63 54.74
C GLN A 167 51.05 13.62 55.07
N ILE A 168 51.91 13.25 54.11
CA ILE A 168 53.37 13.29 54.26
C ILE A 168 53.82 14.72 54.51
N ASP A 169 53.38 15.69 53.70
CA ASP A 169 53.74 17.10 53.85
C ASP A 169 53.33 17.67 55.22
N GLY A 170 52.11 17.35 55.68
CA GLY A 170 51.63 17.73 57.02
C GLY A 170 52.46 17.12 58.14
N THR A 171 52.83 15.84 58.01
CA THR A 171 53.69 15.15 58.98
C THR A 171 55.10 15.75 59.00
N LEU A 172 55.67 16.04 57.83
CA LEU A 172 57.00 16.64 57.70
C LEU A 172 57.06 18.01 58.39
N ASN A 173 56.05 18.85 58.16
CA ASN A 173 55.91 20.16 58.81
C ASN A 173 55.78 20.05 60.34
N THR A 174 55.11 19.01 60.83
CA THR A 174 55.00 18.77 62.28
C THR A 174 56.36 18.41 62.87
N ILE A 175 57.11 17.52 62.21
CA ILE A 175 58.46 17.11 62.63
C ILE A 175 59.43 18.30 62.64
N THR A 176 59.47 19.11 61.58
CA THR A 176 60.37 20.27 61.51
C THR A 176 60.07 21.30 62.59
N ASN A 177 58.79 21.58 62.87
CA ASN A 177 58.41 22.53 63.92
C ASN A 177 58.70 22.01 65.34
N THR A 178 58.56 20.70 65.57
CA THR A 178 58.86 20.08 66.88
C THR A 178 60.37 19.98 67.11
N GLY A 179 61.16 19.72 66.06
CA GLY A 179 62.62 19.70 66.13
C GLY A 179 63.23 21.06 66.47
N ALA A 180 62.65 22.15 65.98
CA ALA A 180 63.10 23.52 66.27
C ALA A 180 62.82 23.97 67.71
N THR A 181 61.82 23.40 68.38
CA THR A 181 61.46 23.73 69.77
C THR A 181 62.31 23.00 70.80
N THR A 182 62.95 21.89 70.44
CA THR A 182 63.84 21.12 71.35
C THR A 182 65.29 21.60 71.38
N THR A 183 65.77 22.40 70.41
CA THR A 183 67.17 22.84 70.32
C THR A 183 67.46 24.21 70.97
N THR A 184 66.50 24.79 71.71
CA THR A 184 66.62 26.14 72.30
C THR A 184 66.67 26.21 73.84
N ASN A 185 66.89 25.08 74.53
CA ASN A 185 67.17 25.07 75.97
C ASN A 185 68.62 24.69 76.29
#